data_AF-A0AAD4BBE1-F1
#
_entry.id   AF-A0AAD4BBE1-F1
#
_cell.length_a   1.000
_cell.length_b   1.000
_cell.length_c   1.000
_cell.angle_alpha   90.00
_cell.angle_beta   90.00
_cell.angle_gamma   90.00
#
_symmetry.space_group_name_H-M   'P 1'
#
loop_
_entity.id
_entity.type
_entity.pdbx_description
1 polymer ?
#
loop_
_entity_poly.entity_id
_entity_poly.type
_entity_poly.pdbx_seq_one_letter_code
_entity_poly.pdbx_strand_id
1 'polypeptide(L)'
;MGRLKLYMNPQEKVLAARRYRAKYYAKNRTMINTQRRVAHSKGNEVIKQPIQPLGEPSSKNRMLIRRPGRPKGTKNCTAARINDSESAIEGSLKSIIGSSSRQKIQALCDRFIDSGNYREIYSTLSAVEELDTRLRKLTTIHLRNGGSDSISESATQTSIHAVIKALEDLLVNAMEGVNKSYY
;
A
#
# COMPACT_ATOMS: atom_id res chain seq x y z
N MET A 1 22.11 -25.80 12.46
CA MET A 1 21.65 -24.44 12.11
C MET A 1 22.61 -23.85 11.08
N GLY A 2 22.26 -23.88 9.79
CA GLY A 2 23.15 -23.43 8.71
C GLY A 2 23.35 -21.92 8.71
N ARG A 3 24.60 -21.46 8.58
CA ARG A 3 24.96 -20.03 8.48
C ARG A 3 24.21 -19.37 7.31
N LEU A 4 23.65 -18.19 7.56
CA LEU A 4 23.13 -17.28 6.52
C LEU A 4 24.27 -16.94 5.56
N LYS A 5 24.25 -17.52 4.34
CA LYS A 5 25.13 -17.07 3.26
C LYS A 5 24.72 -15.63 2.92
N LEU A 6 25.58 -14.67 3.26
CA LEU A 6 25.50 -13.31 2.77
C LEU A 6 25.68 -13.37 1.25
N TYR A 7 24.61 -13.10 0.50
CA TYR A 7 24.65 -13.02 -0.95
C TYR A 7 25.62 -11.89 -1.34
N MET A 8 26.74 -12.24 -1.97
CA MET A 8 27.80 -11.29 -2.30
C MET A 8 27.45 -10.50 -3.55
N ASN A 9 26.77 -11.14 -4.51
CA ASN A 9 26.45 -10.53 -5.79
C ASN A 9 25.00 -10.00 -5.87
N PRO A 10 24.76 -8.86 -6.55
CA PRO A 10 23.41 -8.31 -6.75
C PRO A 10 22.45 -9.30 -7.42
N GLN A 11 22.93 -10.07 -8.40
CA GLN A 11 22.14 -11.09 -9.09
C GLN A 11 21.66 -12.20 -8.16
N GLU A 12 22.51 -12.65 -7.22
CA GLU A 12 22.13 -13.66 -6.22
C GLU A 12 21.09 -13.12 -5.23
N LYS A 13 21.20 -11.85 -4.83
CA LYS A 13 20.20 -11.18 -3.98
C LYS A 13 18.83 -11.15 -4.66
N VAL A 14 18.78 -10.81 -5.94
CA VAL A 14 17.54 -10.79 -6.73
C VAL A 14 16.95 -12.20 -6.83
N LEU A 15 17.78 -13.21 -7.13
CA LEU A 15 17.33 -14.59 -7.24
C LEU A 15 16.81 -15.15 -5.91
N ALA A 16 17.49 -14.82 -4.80
CA ALA A 16 17.06 -15.17 -3.45
C ALA A 16 15.74 -14.51 -3.07
N ALA A 17 15.57 -13.22 -3.37
CA ALA A 17 14.33 -12.49 -3.15
C ALA A 17 13.17 -13.08 -3.96
N ARG A 18 13.40 -13.45 -5.23
CA ARG A 18 12.42 -14.14 -6.08
C ARG A 18 12.00 -15.48 -5.48
N ARG A 19 12.97 -16.31 -5.06
CA ARG A 19 12.69 -17.61 -4.41
C ARG A 19 11.93 -17.45 -3.10
N TYR A 20 12.29 -16.46 -2.29
CA TYR A 20 11.58 -16.17 -1.04
C TYR A 20 10.13 -15.75 -1.31
N ARG A 21 9.90 -14.81 -2.24
CA ARG A 21 8.54 -14.37 -2.61
C ARG A 21 7.71 -15.54 -3.14
N ALA A 22 8.25 -16.34 -4.06
CA ALA A 22 7.55 -17.52 -4.58
C ALA A 22 7.12 -18.49 -3.46
N LYS A 23 8.02 -18.76 -2.51
CA LYS A 23 7.74 -19.65 -1.38
C LYS A 23 6.73 -19.04 -0.40
N TYR A 24 6.82 -17.74 -0.14
CA TYR A 24 5.88 -17.00 0.70
C TYR A 24 4.46 -17.03 0.10
N TYR A 25 4.32 -16.68 -1.19
CA TYR A 25 3.02 -16.67 -1.86
C TYR A 25 2.44 -18.08 -2.02
N ALA A 26 3.26 -19.11 -2.26
CA ALA A 26 2.79 -20.49 -2.27
C ALA A 26 2.24 -20.92 -0.91
N LYS A 27 2.92 -20.58 0.18
CA LYS A 27 2.48 -20.91 1.56
C LYS A 27 1.23 -20.13 1.98
N ASN A 28 1.12 -18.88 1.54
CA ASN A 28 0.06 -17.96 1.95
C ASN A 28 -1.07 -17.82 0.90
N ARG A 29 -1.08 -18.70 -0.12
CA ARG A 29 -2.02 -18.63 -1.26
C ARG A 29 -3.48 -18.66 -0.83
N THR A 30 -3.81 -19.52 0.12
CA THR A 30 -5.17 -19.66 0.66
C THR A 30 -5.60 -18.40 1.41
N MET A 31 -4.76 -17.87 2.31
CA MET A 31 -5.02 -16.65 3.06
C MET A 31 -5.22 -15.43 2.15
N ILE A 32 -4.38 -15.28 1.12
CA ILE A 32 -4.46 -14.18 0.15
C ILE A 32 -5.74 -14.28 -0.70
N ASN A 33 -6.10 -15.49 -1.13
CA ASN A 33 -7.35 -15.71 -1.87
C ASN A 33 -8.59 -15.47 -1.00
N THR A 34 -8.55 -15.85 0.28
CA THR A 34 -9.64 -15.59 1.23
C THR A 34 -9.79 -14.09 1.51
N GLN A 35 -8.69 -13.36 1.70
CA GLN A 35 -8.73 -11.90 1.86
C GLN A 35 -9.29 -11.20 0.62
N ARG A 36 -8.92 -11.66 -0.59
CA ARG A 36 -9.51 -11.16 -1.84
C ARG A 36 -11.01 -11.43 -1.93
N ARG A 37 -11.46 -12.63 -1.56
CA ARG A 37 -12.89 -12.97 -1.55
C ARG A 37 -13.68 -12.11 -0.56
N VAL A 38 -13.19 -11.94 0.67
CA VAL A 38 -13.84 -11.09 1.69
C VAL A 38 -13.90 -9.62 1.25
N ALA A 39 -12.87 -9.14 0.54
CA ALA A 39 -12.89 -7.79 -0.03
C ALA A 39 -13.98 -7.62 -1.11
N HIS A 40 -14.24 -8.66 -1.92
CA HIS A 40 -15.32 -8.65 -2.91
C HIS A 40 -16.72 -8.87 -2.29
N SER A 41 -16.85 -9.66 -1.23
CA SER A 41 -18.13 -9.91 -0.56
C SER A 41 -18.67 -8.68 0.18
N LYS A 42 -17.80 -7.78 0.63
CA LYS A 42 -18.21 -6.53 1.31
C LYS A 42 -18.82 -5.47 0.37
N GLY A 43 -18.89 -5.73 -0.94
CA GLY A 43 -19.56 -4.86 -1.91
C GLY A 43 -21.05 -5.14 -2.11
N ASN A 44 -21.65 -6.17 -1.48
CA ASN A 44 -22.98 -6.66 -1.86
C ASN A 44 -23.85 -7.22 -0.71
N GLU A 45 -23.90 -6.60 0.48
CA GLU A 45 -24.89 -7.00 1.50
C GLU A 45 -25.76 -5.83 2.00
N VAL A 46 -26.95 -5.76 1.41
CA VAL A 46 -28.14 -5.08 1.94
C VAL A 46 -28.86 -6.04 2.91
N ILE A 47 -28.89 -5.64 4.19
CA ILE A 47 -29.95 -5.78 5.21
C ILE A 47 -30.72 -7.12 5.29
N LYS A 48 -30.59 -7.81 6.43
CA LYS A 48 -31.71 -8.17 7.34
C LYS A 48 -31.18 -8.78 8.65
N GLN A 49 -31.29 -8.03 9.74
CA GLN A 49 -31.32 -8.61 11.10
C GLN A 49 -32.70 -9.21 11.37
N PRO A 50 -32.79 -10.17 12.31
CA PRO A 50 -33.73 -9.94 13.39
C PRO A 50 -33.20 -10.33 14.78
N ILE A 51 -33.40 -9.40 15.72
CA ILE A 51 -34.04 -9.57 17.05
C ILE A 51 -33.34 -10.54 18.05
N GLN A 52 -32.83 -9.94 19.13
CA GLN A 52 -32.44 -10.63 20.39
C GLN A 52 -33.67 -11.17 21.14
N PRO A 53 -33.49 -12.06 22.14
CA PRO A 53 -33.44 -11.51 23.51
C PRO A 53 -32.54 -12.27 24.53
N LEU A 54 -31.99 -11.47 25.45
CA LEU A 54 -32.05 -11.62 26.92
C LEU A 54 -31.43 -12.86 27.58
N GLY A 55 -30.36 -12.63 28.35
CA GLY A 55 -29.80 -13.59 29.31
C GLY A 55 -28.46 -13.15 29.92
N GLU A 56 -28.48 -12.13 30.77
CA GLU A 56 -27.51 -12.00 31.87
C GLU A 56 -28.01 -12.82 33.10
N PRO A 57 -27.24 -13.05 34.18
CA PRO A 57 -25.88 -12.57 34.51
C PRO A 57 -24.94 -13.71 34.98
N SER A 58 -23.64 -13.45 35.18
CA SER A 58 -22.92 -13.91 36.39
C SER A 58 -21.46 -13.45 36.46
N SER A 59 -21.24 -12.59 37.44
CA SER A 59 -20.00 -12.20 38.12
C SER A 59 -18.95 -13.29 38.27
N LYS A 60 -17.71 -13.07 37.78
CA LYS A 60 -16.48 -13.47 38.49
C LYS A 60 -15.32 -12.48 38.26
N ASN A 61 -15.07 -11.72 39.32
CA ASN A 61 -13.80 -11.17 39.80
C ASN A 61 -12.56 -11.40 38.93
N ARG A 62 -12.03 -10.33 38.33
CA ARG A 62 -10.65 -10.27 37.89
C ARG A 62 -9.92 -9.17 38.65
N MET A 63 -9.20 -9.57 39.70
CA MET A 63 -8.30 -8.72 40.46
C MET A 63 -7.29 -8.04 39.53
N LEU A 64 -7.37 -6.70 39.45
CA LEU A 64 -6.36 -5.86 38.83
C LEU A 64 -5.16 -5.76 39.77
N ILE A 65 -4.13 -6.56 39.51
CA ILE A 65 -2.80 -6.36 40.10
C ILE A 65 -2.25 -5.05 39.53
N ARG A 66 -2.26 -4.01 40.36
CA ARG A 66 -1.62 -2.72 40.11
C ARG A 66 -0.10 -2.93 40.02
N ARG A 67 0.45 -2.96 38.79
CA ARG A 67 1.89 -2.79 38.57
C ARG A 67 2.26 -1.31 38.75
N PRO A 68 3.24 -0.98 39.62
CA PRO A 68 3.76 0.38 39.70
C PRO A 68 4.74 0.63 38.54
N GLY A 69 4.68 1.84 37.97
CA GLY A 69 5.76 2.38 37.13
C GLY A 69 5.71 2.01 35.65
N ARG A 70 4.82 2.64 34.88
CA ARG A 70 5.12 2.94 33.47
C ARG A 70 5.12 4.46 33.30
N PRO A 71 6.27 5.10 33.05
CA PRO A 71 6.28 6.52 32.75
C PRO A 71 5.41 6.74 31.50
N LYS A 72 4.33 7.51 31.67
CA LYS A 72 3.57 8.09 30.58
C LYS A 72 4.49 9.09 29.88
N GLY A 73 5.36 8.59 29.02
CA GLY A 73 5.91 9.38 27.94
C GLY A 73 4.78 9.65 26.97
N THR A 74 3.89 10.59 27.30
CA THR A 74 3.16 11.35 26.30
C THR A 74 4.19 12.17 25.55
N LYS A 75 4.96 11.51 24.68
CA LYS A 75 5.41 12.16 23.48
C LYS A 75 4.11 12.45 22.73
N ASN A 76 3.56 13.62 23.01
CA ASN A 76 2.83 14.37 22.02
C ASN A 76 3.81 14.48 20.84
N CYS A 77 3.86 13.42 20.03
CA CYS A 77 4.05 13.62 18.62
C CYS A 77 2.93 14.59 18.30
N THR A 78 3.29 15.85 18.16
CA THR A 78 2.63 16.76 17.23
C THR A 78 2.40 15.91 16.00
N ALA A 79 1.24 15.25 15.96
CA ALA A 79 0.54 15.00 14.74
C ALA A 79 0.42 16.41 14.18
N ALA A 80 1.42 16.80 13.39
CA ALA A 80 1.24 17.78 12.37
C ALA A 80 -0.07 17.32 11.75
N ARG A 81 -1.15 18.07 12.03
CA ARG A 81 -2.41 17.89 11.34
C ARG A 81 -2.01 18.17 9.92
N ILE A 82 -1.64 17.12 9.21
CA ILE A 82 -1.43 17.19 7.79
C ILE A 82 -2.85 17.39 7.31
N ASN A 83 -3.24 18.66 7.18
CA ASN A 83 -4.46 19.08 6.51
C ASN A 83 -4.23 18.82 5.02
N ASP A 84 -4.09 17.54 4.69
CA ASP A 84 -4.05 17.06 3.33
C ASP A 84 -5.46 17.25 2.79
N SER A 85 -5.73 18.38 2.16
CA SER A 85 -6.90 18.50 1.30
C SER A 85 -6.67 17.68 0.03
N GLU A 86 -7.75 17.24 -0.61
CA GLU A 86 -7.64 16.56 -1.88
C GLU A 86 -6.88 17.40 -2.92
N SER A 87 -7.13 18.71 -2.96
CA SER A 87 -6.41 19.65 -3.83
C SER A 87 -4.90 19.72 -3.54
N ALA A 88 -4.47 19.55 -2.28
CA ALA A 88 -3.05 19.51 -1.93
C ALA A 88 -2.39 18.21 -2.43
N ILE A 89 -3.12 17.09 -2.39
CA ILE A 89 -2.66 15.80 -2.94
C ILE A 89 -2.58 15.88 -4.46
N GLU A 90 -3.60 16.46 -5.12
CA GLU A 90 -3.60 16.67 -6.57
C GLU A 90 -2.43 17.58 -7.01
N GLY A 91 -2.19 18.67 -6.28
CA GLY A 91 -1.04 19.54 -6.53
C GLY A 91 0.31 18.81 -6.37
N SER A 92 0.42 17.94 -5.37
CA SER A 92 1.61 17.11 -5.17
C SER A 92 1.80 16.08 -6.29
N LEU A 93 0.71 15.46 -6.74
CA LEU A 93 0.71 14.53 -7.87
C LEU A 93 1.19 15.23 -9.15
N LYS A 94 0.66 16.42 -9.42
CA LYS A 94 1.06 17.27 -10.54
C LYS A 94 2.52 17.73 -10.43
N SER A 95 3.04 17.95 -9.22
CA SER A 95 4.46 18.27 -9.02
C SER A 95 5.39 17.09 -9.33
N ILE A 96 4.99 15.86 -9.02
CA ILE A 96 5.81 14.66 -9.24
C ILE A 96 5.80 14.26 -10.72
N ILE A 97 4.59 14.25 -11.29
CA ILE A 97 4.32 13.76 -12.64
C ILE A 97 4.48 14.85 -13.69
N GLY A 98 4.32 16.12 -13.31
CA GLY A 98 4.26 17.24 -14.23
C GLY A 98 2.88 17.38 -14.87
N SER A 99 2.85 17.92 -16.08
CA SER A 99 1.64 18.14 -16.87
C SER A 99 1.07 16.86 -17.49
N SER A 100 1.85 15.80 -17.63
CA SER A 100 1.42 14.55 -18.27
C SER A 100 2.13 13.32 -17.70
N SER A 101 1.34 12.36 -17.22
CA SER A 101 1.83 11.04 -16.77
C SER A 101 2.55 10.29 -17.88
N ARG A 102 2.02 10.33 -19.09
CA ARG A 102 2.64 9.68 -20.25
C ARG A 102 4.02 10.23 -20.57
N GLN A 103 4.18 11.56 -20.54
CA GLN A 103 5.49 12.18 -20.80
C GLN A 103 6.50 11.83 -19.71
N LYS A 104 6.08 11.85 -18.43
CA LYS A 104 6.95 11.47 -17.32
C LYS A 104 7.41 10.01 -17.43
N ILE A 105 6.48 9.10 -17.74
CA ILE A 105 6.78 7.68 -17.90
C ILE A 105 7.73 7.49 -19.09
N GLN A 106 7.48 8.12 -20.24
CA GLN A 106 8.38 8.06 -21.39
C GLN A 106 9.79 8.55 -21.04
N ALA A 107 9.91 9.69 -20.35
CA ALA A 107 11.21 10.22 -19.92
C ALA A 107 11.92 9.31 -18.90
N LEU A 108 11.18 8.51 -18.12
CA LEU A 108 11.76 7.48 -17.25
C LEU A 108 12.22 6.27 -18.07
N CYS A 109 11.48 5.87 -19.10
CA CYS A 109 11.87 4.81 -20.04
C CYS A 109 13.17 5.19 -20.78
N ASP A 110 13.23 6.39 -21.35
CA ASP A 110 14.37 6.84 -22.15
C ASP A 110 15.65 6.89 -21.28
N ARG A 111 15.55 7.48 -20.08
CA ARG A 111 16.67 7.49 -19.12
C ARG A 111 17.06 6.09 -18.63
N PHE A 112 16.09 5.18 -18.54
CA PHE A 112 16.39 3.79 -18.21
C PHE A 112 17.13 3.08 -19.34
N ILE A 113 16.74 3.30 -20.59
CA ILE A 113 17.44 2.75 -21.76
C ILE A 113 18.89 3.26 -21.80
N ASP A 114 19.09 4.55 -21.52
CA ASP A 114 20.42 5.18 -21.56
C ASP A 114 21.33 4.75 -20.40
N SER A 115 20.79 4.66 -19.17
CA SER A 115 21.60 4.47 -17.94
C SER A 115 21.51 3.08 -17.32
N GLY A 116 20.52 2.26 -17.70
CA GLY A 116 20.18 0.99 -17.05
C GLY A 116 19.76 1.13 -15.58
N ASN A 117 19.51 2.34 -15.09
CA ASN A 117 19.31 2.61 -13.67
C ASN A 117 17.83 2.72 -13.30
N TYR A 118 17.37 1.85 -12.41
CA TYR A 118 15.99 1.84 -11.92
C TYR A 118 15.72 2.83 -10.78
N ARG A 119 16.74 3.52 -10.26
CA ARG A 119 16.64 4.37 -9.07
C ARG A 119 15.56 5.45 -9.21
N GLU A 120 15.48 6.09 -10.37
CA GLU A 120 14.49 7.14 -10.61
C GLU A 120 13.06 6.60 -10.72
N ILE A 121 12.89 5.41 -11.33
CA ILE A 121 11.59 4.74 -11.42
C ILE A 121 11.11 4.39 -10.00
N TYR A 122 11.97 3.80 -9.17
CA TYR A 122 11.63 3.49 -7.77
C TYR A 122 11.37 4.73 -6.94
N SER A 123 12.15 5.80 -7.12
CA SER A 123 11.92 7.06 -6.42
C SER A 123 10.57 7.67 -6.77
N THR A 124 10.19 7.62 -8.06
CA THR A 124 8.90 8.15 -8.53
C THR A 124 7.75 7.28 -8.02
N LEU A 125 7.88 5.95 -8.10
CA LEU A 125 6.89 5.01 -7.59
C LEU A 125 6.66 5.20 -6.09
N SER A 126 7.73 5.28 -5.29
CA SER A 126 7.64 5.49 -3.84
C SER A 126 6.92 6.78 -3.49
N ALA A 127 7.13 7.86 -4.26
CA ALA A 127 6.47 9.14 -4.01
C ALA A 127 4.96 9.07 -4.35
N VAL A 128 4.59 8.36 -5.43
CA VAL A 128 3.18 8.18 -5.81
C VAL A 128 2.46 7.23 -4.84
N GLU A 129 3.12 6.18 -4.37
CA GLU A 129 2.60 5.30 -3.30
C GLU A 129 2.38 6.07 -1.99
N GLU A 130 3.29 6.97 -1.62
CA GLU A 130 3.11 7.84 -0.45
C GLU A 130 1.85 8.71 -0.60
N LEU A 131 1.61 9.29 -1.79
CA LEU A 131 0.38 10.03 -2.07
C LEU A 131 -0.87 9.17 -1.97
N ASP A 132 -0.85 7.94 -2.47
CA ASP A 132 -1.96 6.98 -2.30
C ASP A 132 -2.24 6.72 -0.81
N THR A 133 -1.21 6.53 0.01
CA THR A 133 -1.41 6.32 1.45
C THR A 133 -2.00 7.56 2.15
N ARG A 134 -1.62 8.77 1.73
CA ARG A 134 -2.17 10.03 2.25
C ARG A 134 -3.63 10.18 1.84
N LEU A 135 -3.97 9.89 0.58
CA LEU A 135 -5.34 9.93 0.10
C LEU A 135 -6.23 8.92 0.83
N ARG A 136 -5.78 7.67 0.99
CA ARG A 136 -6.53 6.66 1.77
C ARG A 136 -6.76 7.08 3.22
N LYS A 137 -5.80 7.73 3.86
CA LYS A 137 -5.98 8.30 5.21
C LYS A 137 -7.03 9.40 5.21
N LEU A 138 -7.02 10.28 4.22
CA LEU A 138 -8.01 11.35 4.05
C LEU A 138 -9.42 10.77 3.87
N THR A 139 -9.58 9.78 3.00
CA THR A 139 -10.86 9.08 2.76
C THR A 139 -11.35 8.38 4.04
N THR A 140 -10.44 7.74 4.78
CA THR A 140 -10.78 7.08 6.06
C THR A 140 -11.29 8.09 7.11
N ILE A 141 -10.69 9.28 7.16
CA ILE A 141 -11.13 10.37 8.05
C ILE A 141 -12.51 10.88 7.64
N HIS A 142 -12.76 11.07 6.33
CA HIS A 142 -14.06 11.51 5.81
C HIS A 142 -15.18 10.51 6.13
N LEU A 143 -14.95 9.21 5.89
CA LEU A 143 -15.88 8.14 6.23
C LEU A 143 -16.19 8.11 7.74
N ARG A 144 -15.17 8.31 8.58
CA ARG A 144 -15.32 8.32 10.04
C ARG A 144 -16.14 9.53 10.53
N ASN A 145 -16.07 10.66 9.83
CA ASN A 145 -16.76 11.90 10.21
C ASN A 145 -18.21 11.96 9.69
N GLY A 146 -18.77 10.87 9.17
CA GLY A 146 -20.18 10.80 8.79
C GLY A 146 -20.50 11.46 7.45
N GLY A 147 -19.49 11.66 6.58
CA GLY A 147 -19.73 12.04 5.18
C GLY A 147 -20.55 10.95 4.50
N SER A 148 -21.83 11.25 4.21
CA SER A 148 -22.77 10.36 3.53
C SER A 148 -22.58 10.30 2.02
N ASP A 149 -21.60 11.02 1.49
CA ASP A 149 -21.27 10.94 0.08
C ASP A 149 -20.62 9.58 -0.15
N SER A 150 -21.29 8.83 -1.00
CA SER A 150 -20.94 7.50 -1.47
C SER A 150 -19.44 7.41 -1.79
N ILE A 151 -18.95 6.17 -1.78
CA ILE A 151 -17.61 5.75 -2.21
C ILE A 151 -17.42 6.16 -3.68
N SER A 152 -17.33 7.45 -3.95
CA SER A 152 -16.96 8.00 -5.22
C SER A 152 -15.46 7.98 -5.20
N GLU A 153 -14.91 6.97 -5.88
CA GLU A 153 -13.48 6.90 -6.14
C GLU A 153 -13.09 8.25 -6.74
N SER A 154 -12.33 9.04 -5.97
CA SER A 154 -12.08 10.42 -6.37
C SER A 154 -11.26 10.41 -7.67
N ALA A 155 -11.46 11.38 -8.56
CA ALA A 155 -10.72 11.44 -9.82
C ALA A 155 -9.19 11.42 -9.57
N THR A 156 -8.76 11.98 -8.44
CA THR A 156 -7.38 11.93 -7.93
C THR A 156 -6.94 10.50 -7.61
N GLN A 157 -7.78 9.69 -6.97
CA GLN A 157 -7.49 8.29 -6.66
C GLN A 157 -7.32 7.45 -7.92
N THR A 158 -8.24 7.57 -8.88
CA THR A 158 -8.16 6.87 -10.17
C THR A 158 -6.88 7.25 -10.92
N SER A 159 -6.50 8.53 -10.90
CA SER A 159 -5.29 9.05 -11.54
C SER A 159 -4.02 8.48 -10.90
N ILE A 160 -3.96 8.45 -9.56
CA ILE A 160 -2.84 7.84 -8.81
C ILE A 160 -2.71 6.35 -9.15
N HIS A 161 -3.81 5.60 -9.09
CA HIS A 161 -3.81 4.17 -9.43
C HIS A 161 -3.36 3.89 -10.86
N ALA A 162 -3.80 4.71 -11.83
CA ALA A 162 -3.38 4.57 -13.23
C ALA A 162 -1.87 4.77 -13.40
N VAL A 163 -1.28 5.73 -12.67
CA VAL A 163 0.16 6.00 -12.71
C VAL A 163 0.95 4.87 -12.05
N ILE A 164 0.51 4.39 -10.88
CA ILE A 164 1.14 3.26 -10.19
C ILE A 164 1.16 2.05 -11.13
N LYS A 165 0.01 1.69 -11.71
CA LYS A 165 -0.10 0.57 -12.64
C LYS A 165 0.84 0.71 -13.83
N ALA A 166 0.92 1.90 -14.44
CA ALA A 166 1.79 2.12 -15.57
C ALA A 166 3.29 2.03 -15.21
N LEU A 167 3.68 2.47 -14.00
CA LEU A 167 5.05 2.31 -13.49
C LEU A 167 5.37 0.85 -13.16
N GLU A 168 4.43 0.10 -12.61
CA GLU A 168 4.57 -1.34 -12.36
C GLU A 168 4.69 -2.12 -13.67
N ASP A 169 3.82 -1.85 -14.64
CA ASP A 169 3.86 -2.47 -15.98
C ASP A 169 5.20 -2.16 -16.67
N LEU A 170 5.72 -0.94 -16.52
CA LEU A 170 7.04 -0.58 -17.02
C LEU A 170 8.15 -1.41 -16.36
N LEU A 171 8.12 -1.56 -15.03
CA LEU A 171 9.10 -2.37 -14.31
C LEU A 171 9.04 -3.85 -14.71
N VAL A 172 7.84 -4.41 -14.88
CA VAL A 172 7.68 -5.79 -15.35
C VAL A 172 8.24 -5.94 -16.76
N ASN A 173 7.87 -5.05 -17.68
CA ASN A 173 8.35 -5.10 -19.07
C ASN A 173 9.86 -4.89 -19.16
N ALA A 174 10.44 -3.98 -18.37
CA ALA A 174 11.89 -3.79 -18.32
C ALA A 174 12.61 -5.04 -17.78
N MET A 175 12.05 -5.70 -16.76
CA MET A 175 12.62 -6.94 -16.23
C MET A 175 12.45 -8.14 -17.16
N GLU A 176 11.39 -8.19 -17.98
CA GLU A 176 11.13 -9.26 -18.95
C GLU A 176 11.88 -9.06 -20.27
N GLY A 177 12.07 -7.82 -20.71
CA GLY A 177 12.84 -7.47 -21.91
C GLY A 177 14.33 -7.82 -21.79
N VAL A 178 14.88 -7.79 -20.58
CA VAL A 178 16.26 -8.24 -20.31
C VAL A 178 16.44 -9.76 -20.49
N ASN A 179 15.36 -10.55 -20.44
CA ASN A 179 15.43 -12.01 -20.63
C ASN A 179 15.38 -12.47 -22.10
N LYS A 180 15.24 -11.56 -23.07
CA LYS A 180 15.14 -11.92 -24.50
C LYS A 180 16.43 -11.73 -25.32
N SER A 181 17.56 -11.44 -24.68
CA SER A 181 18.88 -11.41 -25.34
C SER A 181 19.78 -12.53 -24.81
N TYR A 182 19.37 -13.78 -25.03
CA TYR A 182 20.29 -14.92 -25.09
C TYR A 182 19.94 -15.72 -26.35
N TYR A 183 20.45 -15.22 -27.48
CA TYR A 183 20.87 -16.07 -28.59
C TYR A 183 22.29 -16.57 -28.29
#